data_AF-A0A7V3HV79-F1
#
_entry.id   AF-A0A7V3HV79-F1
#
_cell.length_a   1.000
_cell.length_b   1.000
_cell.length_c   1.000
_cell.angle_alpha   90.00
_cell.angle_beta   90.00
_cell.angle_gamma   90.00
#
_symmetry.space_group_name_H-M   'P 1'
#
loop_
_entity.id
_entity.type
_entity.pdbx_description
1 polymer ?
#
loop_
_entity_poly.entity_id
_entity_poly.type
_entity_poly.pdbx_seq_one_letter_code
_entity_poly.pdbx_strand_id
1 'polypeptide(L)'
;MTQLKKLLVTIGLGLVLSTSMASASTAGTVNGMKITVKEANKALKALTKGKMTWAKLPKEGRKQLIEMMAPSKLVAAAARKQLTAKEKQAALAGFWMQKKMSKIRISDKEAKNAYNKMKKMAKKMKSKKKIPPFSQAKNGIKAQLAQEKVVSKLMKKAKIKLK
;
A
#
# COMPACT_ATOMS: atom_id res chain seq x y z
N MET A 1 47.53 -23.76 -26.28
CA MET A 1 47.15 -25.14 -25.86
C MET A 1 48.29 -25.62 -24.99
N THR A 2 48.13 -26.22 -23.81
CA THR A 2 47.42 -27.48 -23.59
C THR A 2 47.24 -27.68 -22.07
N GLN A 3 45.98 -27.74 -21.64
CA GLN A 3 45.46 -28.55 -20.52
C GLN A 3 45.97 -28.31 -19.08
N LEU A 4 45.37 -27.32 -18.40
CA LEU A 4 45.06 -27.43 -16.97
C LEU A 4 43.55 -27.59 -16.80
N LYS A 5 43.03 -28.73 -17.24
CA LYS A 5 41.67 -29.20 -16.98
C LYS A 5 41.77 -30.60 -16.41
N LYS A 6 41.52 -30.73 -15.10
CA LYS A 6 41.08 -31.93 -14.36
C LYS A 6 41.61 -31.86 -12.94
N LEU A 7 40.98 -31.05 -12.10
CA LEU A 7 40.87 -31.35 -10.66
C LEU A 7 39.83 -30.38 -10.10
N LEU A 8 38.59 -30.85 -10.00
CA LEU A 8 37.53 -30.40 -9.09
C LEU A 8 36.25 -31.14 -9.50
N VAL A 9 36.30 -32.46 -9.33
CA VAL A 9 35.11 -33.31 -9.26
C VAL A 9 35.20 -33.99 -7.90
N THR A 10 34.03 -34.11 -7.25
CA THR A 10 33.76 -34.78 -5.96
C THR A 10 34.27 -34.10 -4.69
N ILE A 11 33.39 -33.34 -4.03
CA ILE A 11 32.73 -33.75 -2.76
C ILE A 11 31.30 -33.21 -2.82
N GLY A 12 30.34 -34.12 -2.88
CA GLY A 12 28.94 -33.80 -2.70
C GLY A 12 28.68 -33.45 -1.25
N LEU A 13 27.98 -32.33 -1.04
CA LEU A 13 27.07 -32.19 0.09
C LEU A 13 25.89 -31.39 -0.44
N GLY A 14 24.89 -32.11 -0.95
CA GLY A 14 23.60 -31.55 -1.28
C GLY A 14 22.95 -31.04 0.00
N LEU A 15 23.22 -29.80 0.35
CA LEU A 15 22.41 -29.03 1.29
C LEU A 15 21.12 -28.65 0.53
N VAL A 16 20.26 -29.65 0.32
CA VAL A 16 18.87 -29.40 0.00
C VAL A 16 18.30 -28.72 1.24
N LEU A 17 18.32 -27.40 1.24
CA LEU A 17 17.49 -26.59 2.10
C LEU A 17 16.04 -26.91 1.73
N SER A 18 15.51 -27.98 2.33
CA SER A 18 14.09 -28.22 2.44
C SER A 18 13.54 -27.11 3.31
N THR A 19 13.33 -25.95 2.67
CA THR A 19 12.44 -24.94 3.17
C THR A 19 11.08 -25.62 3.28
N SER A 20 10.78 -26.10 4.48
CA SER A 20 9.44 -26.52 4.86
C SER A 20 8.54 -25.32 4.61
N MET A 21 7.95 -25.27 3.42
CA MET A 21 6.84 -24.39 3.11
C MET A 21 5.73 -24.83 4.06
N ALA A 22 5.70 -24.22 5.25
CA ALA A 22 4.58 -24.34 6.16
C ALA A 22 3.36 -23.83 5.39
N SER A 23 2.63 -24.76 4.78
CA SER A 23 1.42 -24.46 4.03
C SER A 23 0.47 -23.78 5.02
N ALA A 24 0.23 -22.49 4.82
CA ALA A 24 -0.64 -21.74 5.70
C ALA A 24 -2.02 -22.42 5.70
N SER A 25 -2.50 -22.80 6.90
CA SER A 25 -3.80 -23.46 7.06
C SER A 25 -4.90 -22.65 6.39
N THR A 26 -5.74 -23.33 5.61
CA THR A 26 -6.81 -22.71 4.83
C THR A 26 -8.07 -22.60 5.69
N ALA A 27 -8.63 -21.40 5.77
CA ALA A 27 -9.90 -21.12 6.44
C ALA A 27 -11.11 -21.30 5.51
N GLY A 28 -10.92 -21.02 4.22
CA GLY A 28 -11.95 -21.22 3.20
C GLY A 28 -11.45 -20.82 1.82
N THR A 29 -12.31 -20.99 0.83
CA THR A 29 -12.03 -20.59 -0.56
C THR A 29 -13.19 -19.78 -1.13
N VAL A 30 -12.86 -18.84 -2.03
CA VAL A 30 -13.83 -18.05 -2.80
C VAL A 30 -13.40 -18.14 -4.26
N ASN A 31 -14.19 -18.79 -5.13
CA ASN A 31 -13.80 -19.08 -6.52
C ASN A 31 -12.38 -19.68 -6.64
N GLY A 32 -12.05 -20.66 -5.80
CA GLY A 32 -10.73 -21.29 -5.75
C GLY A 32 -9.63 -20.44 -5.09
N MET A 33 -9.89 -19.17 -4.76
CA MET A 33 -8.94 -18.30 -4.06
C MET A 33 -8.93 -18.63 -2.57
N LYS A 34 -7.77 -19.02 -2.06
CA LYS A 34 -7.60 -19.35 -0.64
C LYS A 34 -7.72 -18.11 0.26
N ILE A 35 -8.45 -18.28 1.35
CA ILE A 35 -8.43 -17.43 2.54
C ILE A 35 -7.76 -18.26 3.64
N THR A 36 -6.64 -17.76 4.16
CA THR A 36 -5.87 -18.46 5.19
C THR A 36 -6.44 -18.19 6.59
N VAL A 37 -6.18 -19.09 7.53
CA VAL A 37 -6.50 -18.92 8.96
C VAL A 37 -5.86 -17.65 9.52
N LYS A 38 -4.66 -17.29 9.04
CA LYS A 38 -3.97 -16.03 9.42
C LYS A 38 -4.77 -14.81 8.99
N GLU A 39 -5.30 -14.79 7.77
CA GLU A 39 -6.14 -13.69 7.29
C GLU A 39 -7.45 -13.61 8.04
N ALA A 40 -8.10 -14.76 8.29
CA ALA A 40 -9.32 -14.84 9.08
C ALA A 40 -9.11 -14.31 10.51
N ASN A 41 -8.03 -14.73 11.18
CA ASN A 41 -7.67 -14.22 12.51
C ASN A 41 -7.37 -12.72 12.51
N LYS A 42 -6.75 -12.19 11.45
CA LYS A 42 -6.51 -10.75 11.32
C LYS A 42 -7.83 -9.98 11.21
N ALA A 43 -8.78 -10.46 10.43
CA ALA A 43 -10.11 -9.87 10.32
C ALA A 43 -10.86 -9.93 11.66
N LEU A 44 -10.87 -11.10 12.32
CA LEU A 44 -11.48 -11.28 13.64
C LEU A 44 -10.87 -10.37 14.70
N LYS A 45 -9.54 -10.19 14.69
CA LYS A 45 -8.86 -9.26 15.61
C LYS A 45 -9.36 -7.83 15.42
N ALA A 46 -9.57 -7.39 14.18
CA ALA A 46 -10.07 -6.05 13.90
C ALA A 46 -11.54 -5.88 14.33
N LEU A 47 -12.39 -6.88 14.09
CA LEU A 47 -13.83 -6.82 14.39
C LEU A 47 -14.14 -6.99 15.88
N THR A 48 -13.46 -7.92 16.53
CA THR A 48 -13.77 -8.33 17.91
C THR A 48 -12.79 -7.79 18.94
N LYS A 49 -11.86 -6.92 18.51
CA LYS A 49 -10.73 -6.43 19.32
C LYS A 49 -9.91 -7.57 19.95
N GLY A 50 -9.84 -8.71 19.26
CA GLY A 50 -9.07 -9.89 19.67
C GLY A 50 -9.82 -10.89 20.56
N LYS A 51 -11.11 -10.68 20.85
CA LYS A 51 -11.91 -11.60 21.66
C LYS A 51 -12.15 -12.96 20.98
N MET A 52 -12.25 -12.97 19.65
CA MET A 52 -12.49 -14.19 18.86
C MET A 52 -11.30 -14.54 17.97
N THR A 53 -11.11 -15.84 17.73
CA THR A 53 -10.16 -16.41 16.77
C THR A 53 -10.87 -17.43 15.91
N TRP A 54 -10.29 -17.79 14.76
CA TRP A 54 -10.84 -18.78 13.83
C TRP A 54 -11.16 -20.11 14.52
N ALA A 55 -10.27 -20.56 15.42
CA ALA A 55 -10.47 -21.79 16.18
C ALA A 55 -11.70 -21.72 17.08
N LYS A 56 -11.94 -20.57 17.74
CA LYS A 56 -13.07 -20.34 18.67
C LYS A 56 -14.38 -19.98 17.98
N LEU A 57 -14.35 -19.73 16.67
CA LEU A 57 -15.53 -19.31 15.92
C LEU A 57 -16.37 -20.53 15.53
N PRO A 58 -17.68 -20.58 15.83
CA PRO A 58 -18.56 -21.66 15.41
C PRO A 58 -18.68 -21.71 13.88
N LYS A 59 -19.14 -22.84 13.34
CA LYS A 59 -19.21 -23.11 11.89
C LYS A 59 -19.93 -21.98 11.12
N GLU A 60 -21.07 -21.51 11.62
CA GLU A 60 -21.81 -20.44 10.95
C GLU A 60 -21.09 -19.10 10.99
N GLY A 61 -20.44 -18.77 12.11
CA GLY A 61 -19.59 -17.58 12.20
C GLY A 61 -18.40 -17.65 11.23
N ARG A 62 -17.82 -18.85 11.02
CA ARG A 62 -16.76 -19.07 10.03
C ARG A 62 -17.26 -18.79 8.62
N LYS A 63 -18.46 -19.28 8.25
CA LYS A 63 -19.08 -19.02 6.95
C LYS A 63 -19.30 -17.51 6.74
N GLN A 64 -19.93 -16.83 7.70
CA GLN A 64 -20.16 -15.38 7.63
C GLN A 64 -18.87 -14.58 7.50
N LEU A 65 -17.81 -14.96 8.24
CA LEU A 65 -16.52 -14.32 8.13
C LEU A 65 -15.92 -14.45 6.73
N ILE A 66 -16.00 -15.65 6.14
CA ILE A 66 -15.51 -15.90 4.78
C ILE A 66 -16.32 -15.10 3.75
N GLU A 67 -17.65 -15.07 3.87
CA GLU A 67 -18.53 -14.27 3.00
C GLU A 67 -18.20 -12.78 3.10
N MET A 68 -17.98 -12.24 4.29
CA MET A 68 -17.59 -10.85 4.48
C MET A 68 -16.19 -10.54 3.90
N MET A 69 -15.27 -11.51 3.87
CA MET A 69 -13.95 -11.36 3.26
C MET A 69 -13.95 -11.53 1.73
N ALA A 70 -14.98 -12.18 1.18
CA ALA A 70 -15.07 -12.52 -0.24
C ALA A 70 -15.03 -11.31 -1.18
N PRO A 71 -15.76 -10.21 -0.95
CA PRO A 71 -15.74 -9.04 -1.84
C PRO A 71 -14.34 -8.49 -2.07
N SER A 72 -13.54 -8.34 -1.01
CA SER A 72 -12.16 -7.83 -1.13
C SER A 72 -11.28 -8.76 -1.97
N LYS A 73 -11.46 -10.08 -1.83
CA LYS A 73 -10.72 -11.09 -2.62
C LYS A 73 -11.13 -11.04 -4.09
N LEU A 74 -12.43 -10.96 -4.37
CA LEU A 74 -12.98 -10.86 -5.73
C LEU A 74 -12.52 -9.59 -6.43
N VAL A 75 -12.60 -8.43 -5.77
CA VAL A 75 -12.10 -7.16 -6.31
C VAL A 75 -10.60 -7.23 -6.59
N ALA A 76 -9.82 -7.80 -5.66
CA ALA A 76 -8.38 -7.94 -5.85
C ALA A 76 -8.03 -8.90 -7.01
N ALA A 77 -8.82 -9.94 -7.26
CA ALA A 77 -8.65 -10.83 -8.40
C ALA A 77 -9.02 -10.14 -9.72
N ALA A 78 -10.16 -9.46 -9.76
CA ALA A 78 -10.61 -8.68 -10.91
C ALA A 78 -9.57 -7.61 -11.28
N ALA A 79 -9.10 -6.82 -10.31
CA ALA A 79 -8.08 -5.80 -10.53
C ALA A 79 -6.75 -6.39 -11.04
N ARG A 80 -6.33 -7.57 -10.56
CA ARG A 80 -5.13 -8.23 -11.08
C ARG A 80 -5.29 -8.68 -12.53
N LYS A 81 -6.47 -9.17 -12.91
CA LYS A 81 -6.76 -9.65 -14.27
C LYS A 81 -6.96 -8.51 -15.26
N GLN A 82 -7.69 -7.47 -14.87
CA GLN A 82 -8.20 -6.43 -15.77
C GLN A 82 -7.27 -5.21 -15.90
N LEU A 83 -6.46 -4.89 -14.88
CA LEU A 83 -5.57 -3.75 -14.95
C LEU A 83 -4.29 -4.06 -15.75
N THR A 84 -3.91 -3.12 -16.60
CA THR A 84 -2.62 -3.10 -17.29
C THR A 84 -1.47 -2.87 -16.31
N ALA A 85 -0.22 -3.12 -16.76
CA ALA A 85 0.97 -2.88 -15.94
C ALA A 85 1.10 -1.40 -15.51
N LYS A 86 0.79 -0.46 -16.41
CA LYS A 86 0.81 0.98 -16.14
C LYS A 86 -0.22 1.36 -15.06
N GLU A 87 -1.43 0.83 -15.16
CA GLU A 87 -2.49 1.09 -14.16
C GLU A 87 -2.16 0.45 -12.82
N LYS A 88 -1.62 -0.78 -12.79
CA LYS A 88 -1.14 -1.42 -11.57
C LYS A 88 -0.06 -0.58 -10.88
N GLN A 89 0.89 -0.06 -11.65
CA GLN A 89 1.94 0.81 -11.13
C GLN A 89 1.36 2.12 -10.58
N ALA A 90 0.43 2.76 -11.29
CA ALA A 90 -0.25 3.96 -10.84
C ALA A 90 -1.05 3.72 -9.55
N ALA A 91 -1.81 2.63 -9.48
CA ALA A 91 -2.59 2.26 -8.30
C ALA A 91 -1.68 1.99 -7.08
N LEU A 92 -0.56 1.28 -7.27
CA LEU A 92 0.39 1.00 -6.20
C LEU A 92 1.08 2.28 -5.72
N ALA A 93 1.53 3.14 -6.65
CA ALA A 93 2.15 4.42 -6.32
C ALA A 93 1.17 5.35 -5.60
N GLY A 94 -0.08 5.43 -6.06
CA GLY A 94 -1.15 6.22 -5.44
C GLY A 94 -1.48 5.72 -4.03
N PHE A 95 -1.67 4.40 -3.86
CA PHE A 95 -1.91 3.81 -2.54
C PHE A 95 -0.74 4.07 -1.57
N TRP A 96 0.49 3.93 -2.04
CA TRP A 96 1.67 4.23 -1.24
C TRP A 96 1.72 5.72 -0.85
N MET A 97 1.42 6.63 -1.78
CA MET A 97 1.37 8.06 -1.54
C MET A 97 0.33 8.40 -0.47
N GLN A 98 -0.90 7.87 -0.60
CA GLN A 98 -1.97 8.06 0.38
C GLN A 98 -1.55 7.56 1.77
N LYS A 99 -0.92 6.38 1.85
CA LYS A 99 -0.39 5.81 3.11
C LYS A 99 0.72 6.67 3.73
N LYS A 100 1.54 7.35 2.93
CA LYS A 100 2.57 8.27 3.44
C LYS A 100 1.95 9.58 3.89
N MET A 101 1.05 10.15 3.10
CA MET A 101 0.35 11.40 3.41
C MET A 101 -0.45 11.30 4.71
N SER A 102 -1.13 10.17 4.97
CA SER A 102 -1.90 9.98 6.22
C SER A 102 -1.06 10.03 7.50
N LYS A 103 0.26 9.85 7.38
CA LYS A 103 1.20 9.97 8.51
C LYS A 103 1.78 11.37 8.66
N ILE A 104 1.56 12.26 7.69
CA ILE A 104 2.05 13.64 7.74
C ILE A 104 1.02 14.49 8.46
N ARG A 105 1.41 15.04 9.61
CA ARG A 105 0.61 16.05 10.32
C ARG A 105 0.93 17.43 9.74
N ILE A 106 -0.11 18.12 9.26
CA ILE A 106 -0.05 19.53 8.84
C ILE A 106 -0.88 20.35 9.81
N SER A 107 -0.22 21.29 10.47
CA SER A 107 -0.87 22.21 11.41
C SER A 107 -1.76 23.22 10.67
N ASP A 108 -2.72 23.79 11.39
CA ASP A 108 -3.58 24.86 10.86
C ASP A 108 -2.77 26.11 10.52
N LYS A 109 -1.71 26.38 11.29
CA LYS A 109 -0.78 27.48 11.05
C LYS A 109 -0.05 27.31 9.72
N GLU A 110 0.48 26.11 9.44
CA GLU A 110 1.11 25.81 8.15
C GLU A 110 0.14 25.97 6.98
N ALA A 111 -1.08 25.45 7.11
CA ALA A 111 -2.11 25.60 6.09
C ALA A 111 -2.50 27.07 5.86
N LYS A 112 -2.65 27.87 6.93
CA LYS A 112 -2.96 29.29 6.86
C LYS A 112 -1.83 30.08 6.19
N ASN A 113 -0.58 29.74 6.51
CA ASN A 113 0.59 30.36 5.89
C ASN A 113 0.65 30.07 4.38
N ALA A 114 0.41 28.82 3.97
CA ALA A 114 0.33 28.46 2.55
C ALA A 114 -0.82 29.18 1.83
N TYR A 115 -2.00 29.23 2.45
CA TYR A 115 -3.15 29.98 1.93
C TYR A 115 -2.84 31.47 1.71
N ASN A 116 -2.19 32.11 2.68
CA ASN A 116 -1.81 33.52 2.59
C ASN A 116 -0.78 33.76 1.49
N LYS A 117 0.21 32.87 1.32
CA LYS A 117 1.18 32.93 0.21
C LYS A 117 0.48 32.80 -1.15
N MET A 118 -0.45 31.84 -1.28
CA MET A 118 -1.25 31.67 -2.49
C MET A 118 -2.05 32.94 -2.82
N LYS A 119 -2.72 33.55 -1.82
CA LYS A 119 -3.42 34.83 -1.99
C LYS A 119 -2.51 35.96 -2.46
N LYS A 120 -1.33 36.10 -1.84
CA LYS A 120 -0.33 37.10 -2.24
C LYS A 120 0.12 36.89 -3.69
N MET A 121 0.40 35.64 -4.09
CA MET A 121 0.75 35.30 -5.47
C MET A 121 -0.35 35.62 -6.46
N ALA A 122 -1.60 35.27 -6.15
CA ALA A 122 -2.73 35.56 -7.04
C ALA A 122 -2.94 37.07 -7.25
N LYS A 123 -2.76 37.88 -6.19
CA LYS A 123 -2.75 39.35 -6.31
C LYS A 123 -1.62 39.83 -7.21
N LYS A 124 -0.39 39.33 -7.02
CA LYS A 124 0.78 39.69 -7.85
C LYS A 124 0.55 39.34 -9.33
N MET A 125 -0.08 38.20 -9.60
CA MET A 125 -0.39 37.74 -10.96
C MET A 125 -1.67 38.37 -11.55
N LYS A 126 -2.29 39.35 -10.88
CA LYS A 126 -3.58 39.96 -11.29
C LYS A 126 -4.66 38.90 -11.64
N SER A 127 -4.66 37.78 -10.92
CA SER A 127 -5.56 36.67 -11.21
C SER A 127 -7.00 37.07 -10.91
N LYS A 128 -7.89 36.87 -11.88
CA LYS A 128 -9.34 37.09 -11.73
C LYS A 128 -10.06 35.91 -11.06
N LYS A 129 -9.35 34.82 -10.75
CA LYS A 129 -9.96 33.63 -10.12
C LYS A 129 -10.35 33.92 -8.68
N LYS A 130 -11.61 33.64 -8.34
CA LYS A 130 -12.12 33.75 -6.97
C LYS A 130 -11.41 32.74 -6.08
N ILE A 131 -10.73 33.24 -5.05
CA ILE A 131 -10.05 32.38 -4.07
C ILE A 131 -11.06 32.04 -2.96
N PRO A 132 -11.35 30.75 -2.72
CA PRO A 132 -12.28 30.36 -1.67
C PRO A 132 -11.78 30.80 -0.28
N PRO A 133 -12.67 31.00 0.70
CA PRO A 133 -12.30 31.23 2.09
C PRO A 133 -11.38 30.12 2.64
N PHE A 134 -10.56 30.46 3.63
CA PHE A 134 -9.61 29.51 4.22
C PHE A 134 -10.32 28.26 4.78
N SER A 135 -11.48 28.42 5.41
CA SER A 135 -12.26 27.31 5.97
C SER A 135 -12.56 26.22 4.93
N GLN A 136 -12.92 26.62 3.71
CA GLN A 136 -13.21 25.71 2.59
C GLN A 136 -11.94 25.12 1.97
N ALA A 137 -10.87 25.93 1.85
CA ALA A 137 -9.62 25.52 1.24
C ALA A 137 -8.71 24.68 2.16
N LYS A 138 -8.91 24.77 3.48
CA LYS A 138 -8.01 24.25 4.52
C LYS A 138 -7.60 22.79 4.28
N ASN A 139 -8.57 21.91 4.07
CA ASN A 139 -8.30 20.47 3.92
C ASN A 139 -7.56 20.15 2.62
N GLY A 140 -7.93 20.79 1.52
CA GLY A 140 -7.21 20.67 0.24
C GLY A 140 -5.77 21.15 0.35
N ILE A 141 -5.54 22.29 1.02
CA ILE A 141 -4.20 22.84 1.26
C ILE A 141 -3.38 21.89 2.14
N LYS A 142 -3.96 21.32 3.20
CA LYS A 142 -3.28 20.31 4.01
C LYS A 142 -2.87 19.09 3.20
N ALA A 143 -3.76 18.59 2.34
CA ALA A 143 -3.46 17.46 1.46
C ALA A 143 -2.32 17.79 0.49
N GLN A 144 -2.36 18.96 -0.14
CA GLN A 144 -1.29 19.42 -1.04
C GLN A 144 0.06 19.54 -0.32
N LEU A 145 0.09 20.17 0.85
CA LEU A 145 1.32 20.29 1.66
C LEU A 145 1.84 18.91 2.10
N ALA A 146 0.96 17.97 2.44
CA ALA A 146 1.37 16.62 2.79
C ALA A 146 2.00 15.90 1.59
N GLN A 147 1.39 16.03 0.41
CA GLN A 147 1.95 15.49 -0.84
C GLN A 147 3.32 16.09 -1.16
N GLU A 148 3.43 17.42 -1.12
CA GLU A 148 4.70 18.14 -1.35
C GLU A 148 5.80 17.66 -0.39
N LYS A 149 5.49 17.50 0.90
CA LYS A 149 6.45 16.98 1.89
C LYS A 149 6.90 15.56 1.57
N VAL A 150 6.01 14.69 1.08
CA VAL A 150 6.38 13.32 0.70
C VAL A 150 7.26 13.32 -0.55
N VAL A 151 6.84 14.05 -1.60
CA VAL A 151 7.57 14.13 -2.87
C VAL A 151 8.93 14.79 -2.69
N SER A 152 9.01 15.91 -1.95
CA SER A 152 10.28 16.61 -1.67
C SER A 152 11.32 15.69 -1.01
N LYS A 153 10.89 14.83 -0.08
CA LYS A 153 11.78 13.83 0.55
C LYS A 153 12.33 12.80 -0.44
N LEU A 154 11.53 12.41 -1.44
CA LEU A 154 11.99 11.51 -2.51
C LEU A 154 12.94 12.22 -3.47
N MET A 155 12.58 13.44 -3.90
CA MET A 155 13.38 14.25 -4.82
C MET A 155 14.77 14.56 -4.27
N LYS A 156 14.90 14.82 -2.95
CA LYS A 156 16.21 15.00 -2.31
C LYS A 156 17.17 13.82 -2.49
N LYS A 157 16.65 12.62 -2.76
CA LYS A 157 17.44 11.39 -2.99
C LYS A 157 17.49 10.99 -4.46
N ALA A 158 16.76 11.70 -5.32
CA ALA A 158 16.67 11.36 -6.73
C ALA A 158 17.95 11.78 -7.45
N LYS A 159 18.54 10.85 -8.22
CA LYS A 159 19.64 11.15 -9.15
C LYS A 159 19.03 11.30 -10.54
N ILE A 160 18.91 12.52 -11.01
CA ILE A 160 18.38 12.82 -12.35
C ILE A 160 19.57 13.01 -13.29
N LYS A 161 19.61 12.22 -14.36
CA LYS A 161 20.60 12.34 -15.43
C LYS A 161 19.87 12.64 -16.73
N LEU A 162 20.36 13.63 -17.46
CA LEU A 162 19.95 13.86 -18.85
C LEU A 162 20.67 12.84 -19.73
N LYS A 163 20.00 12.43 -20.81
CA LYS A 163 20.59 11.62 -21.88
C LYS A 163 20.71 12.49 -23.11
#